data_AF-A0AAU4RUU3-F1
#
_entry.id   AF-A0AAU4RUU3-F1
#
_cell.length_a   1.000
_cell.length_b   1.000
_cell.length_c   1.000
_cell.angle_alpha   90.00
_cell.angle_beta   90.00
_cell.angle_gamma   90.00
#
_symmetry.space_group_name_H-M   'P 1'
#
loop_
_entity.id
_entity.type
_entity.pdbx_description
1 polymer ?
#
loop_
_entity_poly.entity_id
_entity_poly.type
_entity_poly.pdbx_seq_one_letter_code
_entity_poly.pdbx_strand_id
1 'polypeptide(L)'
;MLPGRRPHIPNPGKNRQLTVPGALEVTTGTFRYRLGRRRATDFPDLFKQPVAAFPYAPATVVICDNDQIHHARAVRDFITAQPGMRLWYGARYSPHDNPVERGWAVLKQYLADTAVSWPARRRQDHAFFRSRSPGRILTTAAPWTSPWFPTSYRQRFWKAVEKGGCQSPQFALWPGGGQDSVPCG
;
A
#
# COMPACT_ATOMS: atom_id res chain seq x y z
N MET A 1 -37.97 32.74 26.59
CA MET A 1 -36.99 31.74 26.14
C MET A 1 -35.64 32.41 25.99
N LEU A 2 -34.61 31.98 26.72
CA LEU A 2 -33.24 32.46 26.50
C LEU A 2 -32.66 31.76 25.25
N PRO A 3 -32.03 32.48 24.31
CA PRO A 3 -31.42 31.85 23.14
C PRO A 3 -30.26 30.95 23.58
N GLY A 4 -30.30 29.69 23.15
CA GLY A 4 -29.27 28.70 23.46
C GLY A 4 -27.91 29.13 22.90
N ARG A 5 -26.96 29.43 23.79
CA ARG A 5 -25.60 29.81 23.41
C ARG A 5 -24.88 28.57 22.91
N ARG A 6 -24.57 28.50 21.61
CA ARG A 6 -23.73 27.44 21.05
C ARG A 6 -22.31 27.64 21.55
N PRO A 7 -21.71 26.66 22.26
CA PRO A 7 -20.31 26.73 22.62
C PRO A 7 -19.46 26.85 21.34
N HIS A 8 -18.65 27.88 21.24
CA HIS A 8 -17.64 27.96 20.19
C HIS A 8 -16.56 26.94 20.53
N ILE A 9 -16.58 25.80 19.85
CA ILE A 9 -15.53 24.78 19.95
C ILE A 9 -14.34 25.26 19.12
N PRO A 10 -13.19 25.60 19.72
CA PRO A 10 -12.00 25.98 18.97
C PRO A 10 -11.62 24.82 18.04
N ASN A 11 -11.37 25.12 16.76
CA ASN A 11 -10.83 24.13 15.85
C ASN A 11 -9.40 23.77 16.32
N PRO A 12 -9.05 22.50 16.60
CA PRO A 12 -7.77 22.09 17.19
C PRO A 12 -6.53 22.28 16.29
N GLY A 13 -6.58 23.18 15.31
CA GLY A 13 -5.50 23.44 14.36
C GLY A 13 -5.36 22.36 13.28
N LYS A 14 -4.24 22.37 12.56
CA LYS A 14 -3.94 21.36 11.53
C LYS A 14 -3.28 20.15 12.17
N ASN A 15 -3.93 18.99 12.10
CA ASN A 15 -3.33 17.72 12.50
C ASN A 15 -2.03 17.46 11.73
N ARG A 16 -1.02 16.95 12.41
CA ARG A 16 0.21 16.53 11.74
C ARG A 16 -0.07 15.20 11.05
N GLN A 17 0.10 15.19 9.73
CA GLN A 17 -0.14 14.01 8.90
C GLN A 17 1.18 13.31 8.57
N LEU A 18 1.16 11.99 8.63
CA LEU A 18 2.19 11.13 8.07
C LEU A 18 1.64 10.43 6.84
N THR A 19 2.34 10.53 5.72
CA THR A 19 2.04 9.69 4.56
C THR A 19 2.90 8.44 4.61
N VAL A 20 2.26 7.30 4.36
CA VAL A 20 2.93 6.01 4.22
C VAL A 20 2.68 5.47 2.80
N PRO A 21 3.48 5.87 1.79
CA PRO A 21 3.47 5.18 0.51
C PRO A 21 4.07 3.79 0.67
N GLY A 22 3.45 2.78 0.08
CA GLY A 22 4.00 1.43 0.13
C GLY A 22 3.42 0.48 -0.90
N ALA A 23 4.18 -0.55 -1.21
CA ALA A 23 3.86 -1.60 -2.16
C ALA A 23 3.80 -2.98 -1.52
N LEU A 24 2.73 -3.72 -1.84
CA LEU A 24 2.57 -5.12 -1.50
C LEU A 24 2.90 -5.98 -2.71
N GLU A 25 3.78 -6.98 -2.53
CA GLU A 25 3.95 -8.07 -3.47
C GLU A 25 3.00 -9.23 -3.11
N VAL A 26 2.09 -9.57 -4.02
CA VAL A 26 0.92 -10.40 -3.70
C VAL A 26 1.19 -11.91 -3.73
N THR A 27 2.39 -12.36 -4.10
CA THR A 27 2.78 -13.78 -4.07
C THR A 27 3.44 -14.15 -2.74
N THR A 28 4.36 -13.32 -2.28
CA THR A 28 5.19 -13.52 -1.09
C THR A 28 4.60 -12.85 0.14
N GLY A 29 3.77 -11.82 -0.03
CA GLY A 29 3.26 -11.01 1.07
C GLY A 29 4.24 -9.95 1.56
N THR A 30 5.32 -9.73 0.82
CA THR A 30 6.32 -8.73 1.18
C THR A 30 5.70 -7.34 1.04
N PHE A 31 5.54 -6.66 2.17
CA PHE A 31 5.05 -5.29 2.22
C PHE A 31 6.22 -4.33 2.40
N ARG A 32 6.38 -3.40 1.47
CA ARG A 32 7.44 -2.40 1.44
C ARG A 32 6.82 -1.02 1.55
N TYR A 33 7.40 -0.15 2.36
CA TYR A 33 6.81 1.14 2.63
C TYR A 33 7.90 2.16 2.95
N ARG A 34 7.55 3.43 2.84
CA ARG A 34 8.35 4.55 3.31
C ARG A 34 7.48 5.43 4.20
N LEU A 35 8.09 6.07 5.19
CA LEU A 35 7.42 7.09 6.00
C LEU A 35 7.86 8.46 5.52
N GLY A 36 6.92 9.37 5.26
CA GLY A 36 7.27 10.72 4.88
C GLY A 36 6.16 11.47 4.17
N ARG A 37 6.53 12.24 3.15
CA ARG A 37 5.58 12.91 2.26
C ARG A 37 5.32 12.03 1.07
N ARG A 38 4.10 12.11 0.51
CA ARG A 38 3.79 11.49 -0.79
C ARG A 38 4.48 12.26 -1.92
N ARG A 39 5.48 11.68 -2.58
CA ARG A 39 6.10 12.28 -3.78
C ARG A 39 6.16 11.29 -4.93
N ALA A 40 5.95 11.79 -6.14
CA ALA A 40 6.08 11.00 -7.36
C ALA A 40 7.47 10.33 -7.49
N THR A 41 8.51 10.97 -6.97
CA THR A 41 9.88 10.47 -6.97
C THR A 41 10.11 9.27 -6.06
N ASP A 42 9.19 8.98 -5.14
CA ASP A 42 9.34 7.86 -4.20
C ASP A 42 8.90 6.53 -4.83
N PHE A 43 8.04 6.56 -5.86
CA PHE A 43 7.53 5.35 -6.51
C PHE A 43 8.58 4.58 -7.30
N PRO A 44 9.50 5.21 -8.06
CA PRO A 44 10.63 4.50 -8.66
C PRO A 44 11.39 3.61 -7.66
N ASP A 45 11.61 4.06 -6.43
CA ASP A 45 12.31 3.25 -5.41
C ASP A 45 11.45 2.09 -4.90
N LEU A 46 10.12 2.24 -4.87
CA LEU A 46 9.21 1.12 -4.62
C LEU A 46 9.24 0.12 -5.79
N PHE A 47 9.36 0.61 -7.02
CA PHE A 47 9.31 -0.20 -8.24
C PHE A 47 10.64 -0.87 -8.63
N LYS A 48 11.78 -0.46 -8.07
CA LYS A 48 13.06 -1.19 -8.24
C LYS A 48 13.08 -2.51 -7.48
N GLN A 49 12.27 -2.62 -6.43
CA GLN A 49 12.27 -3.79 -5.54
C GLN A 49 11.75 -5.10 -6.15
N PRO A 50 10.68 -5.15 -6.96
CA PRO A 50 10.27 -6.39 -7.62
C PRO A 50 11.28 -6.79 -8.70
N VAL A 51 11.88 -5.83 -9.41
CA VAL A 51 12.95 -6.08 -10.39
C VAL A 51 14.15 -6.74 -9.71
N ALA A 52 14.55 -6.25 -8.53
CA ALA A 52 15.63 -6.86 -7.75
C ALA A 52 15.25 -8.21 -7.13
N ALA A 53 14.01 -8.37 -6.67
CA ALA A 53 13.54 -9.62 -6.08
C ALA A 53 13.35 -10.73 -7.12
N PHE A 54 13.04 -10.35 -8.36
CA PHE A 54 12.66 -11.25 -9.44
C PHE A 54 13.40 -10.93 -10.74
N PRO A 55 14.74 -11.02 -10.75
CA PRO A 55 15.55 -10.61 -11.90
C PRO A 55 15.30 -11.46 -13.16
N TYR A 56 14.75 -12.66 -13.00
CA TYR A 56 14.44 -13.60 -14.08
C TYR A 56 12.95 -13.61 -14.47
N ALA A 57 12.12 -12.74 -13.89
CA ALA A 57 10.73 -12.64 -14.29
C ALA A 57 10.63 -12.14 -15.74
N PRO A 58 9.88 -12.81 -16.64
CA PRO A 58 9.75 -12.37 -18.02
C PRO A 58 9.02 -11.02 -18.15
N ALA A 59 8.20 -10.69 -17.15
CA ALA A 59 7.60 -9.37 -16.99
C ALA A 59 7.25 -9.13 -15.52
N THR A 60 7.34 -7.87 -15.09
CA THR A 60 6.82 -7.37 -13.82
C THR A 60 5.66 -6.43 -14.10
N VAL A 61 4.48 -6.76 -13.59
CA VAL A 61 3.32 -5.85 -13.63
C VAL A 61 3.20 -5.18 -12.28
N VAL A 62 3.10 -3.86 -12.27
CA VAL A 62 2.76 -3.02 -11.12
C VAL A 62 1.35 -2.52 -11.35
N ILE A 63 0.45 -2.75 -10.40
CA ILE A 63 -0.92 -2.27 -10.50
C ILE A 63 -1.06 -1.09 -9.53
N CYS A 64 -1.53 0.04 -10.01
CA CYS A 64 -1.71 1.27 -9.24
C CYS A 64 -3.18 1.66 -9.23
N ASP A 65 -3.58 2.47 -8.24
CA ASP A 65 -4.84 3.19 -8.37
C ASP A 65 -4.70 4.24 -9.49
N ASN A 66 -5.81 4.83 -9.89
CA ASN A 66 -5.80 5.85 -10.94
C ASN A 66 -5.48 7.26 -10.40
N ASP A 67 -4.70 7.38 -9.32
CA ASP A 67 -4.27 8.67 -8.80
C ASP A 67 -3.26 9.35 -9.74
N GLN A 68 -3.40 10.66 -9.90
CA GLN A 68 -2.56 11.49 -10.76
C GLN A 68 -1.07 11.37 -10.44
N ILE A 69 -0.70 11.04 -9.19
CA ILE A 69 0.71 10.90 -8.80
C ILE A 69 1.43 9.77 -9.56
N HIS A 70 0.70 8.72 -9.95
CA HIS A 70 1.26 7.61 -10.73
C HIS A 70 1.44 7.97 -12.21
N HIS A 71 0.77 9.03 -12.67
CA HIS A 71 0.90 9.58 -14.01
C HIS A 71 1.99 10.65 -14.12
N ALA A 72 2.68 10.97 -13.02
CA ALA A 72 3.74 11.96 -13.01
C ALA A 72 4.89 11.57 -13.95
N ARG A 73 5.55 12.59 -14.54
CA ARG A 73 6.67 12.40 -15.47
C ARG A 73 7.77 11.47 -14.91
N ALA A 74 8.16 11.67 -13.64
CA ALA A 74 9.18 10.85 -12.99
C ALA A 74 8.81 9.35 -12.97
N VAL A 75 7.53 9.01 -12.83
CA VAL A 75 7.05 7.63 -12.88
C VAL A 75 7.09 7.11 -14.31
N ARG A 76 6.56 7.88 -15.27
CA ARG A 76 6.56 7.49 -16.69
C ARG A 76 7.97 7.28 -17.24
N ASP A 77 8.88 8.19 -16.96
CA ASP A 77 10.28 8.12 -17.40
C ASP A 77 10.96 6.87 -16.82
N PHE A 78 10.67 6.53 -15.55
CA PHE A 78 11.18 5.30 -14.94
C PHE A 78 10.62 4.03 -15.61
N ILE A 79 9.32 3.99 -15.91
CA ILE A 79 8.70 2.84 -16.59
C ILE A 79 9.28 2.65 -17.99
N THR A 80 9.41 3.72 -18.77
CA THR A 80 9.97 3.67 -20.13
C THR A 80 11.41 3.13 -20.14
N ALA A 81 12.18 3.42 -19.10
CA ALA A 81 13.55 2.90 -18.94
C ALA A 81 13.62 1.44 -18.48
N GLN A 82 12.48 0.78 -18.21
CA GLN A 82 12.41 -0.59 -17.66
C GLN A 82 11.60 -1.51 -18.59
N PRO A 83 12.21 -2.10 -19.64
CA PRO A 83 11.49 -2.87 -20.67
C PRO A 83 10.66 -4.04 -20.14
N GLY A 84 11.09 -4.65 -19.03
CA GLY A 84 10.40 -5.77 -18.38
C GLY A 84 9.26 -5.33 -17.46
N MET A 85 9.05 -4.04 -17.23
CA MET A 85 8.09 -3.54 -16.25
C MET A 85 6.91 -2.81 -16.89
N ARG A 86 5.70 -3.10 -16.42
CA ARG A 86 4.45 -2.51 -16.93
C ARG A 86 3.63 -1.94 -15.79
N LEU A 87 3.01 -0.80 -16.03
CA LEU A 87 2.11 -0.15 -15.09
C LEU A 87 0.66 -0.34 -15.55
N TRP A 88 -0.17 -0.95 -14.71
CA TRP A 88 -1.60 -1.09 -14.92
C TRP A 88 -2.34 -0.19 -13.94
N TYR A 89 -3.43 0.41 -14.40
CA TYR A 89 -4.22 1.32 -13.58
C TYR A 89 -5.58 0.71 -13.30
N GLY A 90 -5.96 0.76 -12.03
CA GLY A 90 -7.28 0.37 -11.58
C GLY A 90 -8.38 1.31 -12.09
N ALA A 91 -9.63 0.85 -11.98
CA ALA A 91 -10.79 1.69 -12.22
C ALA A 91 -10.78 2.87 -11.24
N ARG A 92 -11.22 4.04 -11.73
CA ARG A 92 -11.27 5.24 -10.91
C ARG A 92 -12.23 5.03 -9.74
N TYR A 93 -11.84 5.49 -8.55
CA TYR A 93 -12.63 5.38 -7.32
C TYR A 93 -12.98 3.93 -6.90
N SER A 94 -12.15 2.95 -7.25
CA SER A 94 -12.35 1.54 -6.87
C SER A 94 -11.30 1.03 -5.87
N PRO A 95 -11.12 1.66 -4.70
CA PRO A 95 -10.11 1.27 -3.72
C PRO A 95 -10.37 -0.13 -3.13
N HIS A 96 -11.62 -0.60 -3.10
CA HIS A 96 -11.99 -1.92 -2.58
C HIS A 96 -11.44 -3.08 -3.43
N ASP A 97 -11.17 -2.81 -4.70
CA ASP A 97 -10.62 -3.79 -5.62
C ASP A 97 -9.12 -3.95 -5.44
N ASN A 98 -8.47 -2.99 -4.77
CA ASN A 98 -7.05 -2.99 -4.53
C ASN A 98 -6.69 -3.74 -3.23
N PRO A 99 -5.95 -4.86 -3.30
CA PRO A 99 -5.54 -5.64 -2.13
C PRO A 99 -4.75 -4.85 -1.09
N VAL A 100 -3.93 -3.86 -1.49
CA VAL A 100 -3.10 -3.11 -0.53
C VAL A 100 -3.95 -2.21 0.37
N GLU A 101 -5.12 -1.75 -0.09
CA GLU A 101 -6.03 -0.93 0.74
C GLU A 101 -6.52 -1.68 1.97
N ARG A 102 -6.65 -3.01 1.91
CA ARG A 102 -6.98 -3.81 3.09
C ARG A 102 -5.83 -3.84 4.09
N GLY A 103 -4.59 -3.89 3.61
CA GLY A 103 -3.40 -3.71 4.44
C GLY A 103 -3.39 -2.33 5.13
N TRP A 104 -3.72 -1.28 4.37
CA TRP A 104 -3.85 0.08 4.91
C TRP A 104 -4.99 0.23 5.92
N ALA A 105 -6.13 -0.42 5.69
CA ALA A 105 -7.25 -0.41 6.62
C ALA A 105 -6.85 -1.02 7.97
N VAL A 106 -6.12 -2.13 7.96
CA VAL A 106 -5.62 -2.77 9.18
C VAL A 106 -4.53 -1.93 9.87
N LEU A 107 -3.69 -1.20 9.12
CA LEU A 107 -2.77 -0.21 9.69
C LEU A 107 -3.52 0.89 10.41
N LYS A 108 -4.49 1.52 9.74
CA LYS A 108 -5.33 2.58 10.31
C LYS A 108 -6.01 2.13 11.59
N GLN A 109 -6.58 0.92 11.58
CA GLN A 109 -7.20 0.34 12.77
C GLN A 109 -6.19 0.17 13.91
N TYR A 110 -5.02 -0.41 13.64
CA TYR A 110 -3.96 -0.58 14.64
C TYR A 110 -3.47 0.75 15.24
N LEU A 111 -3.45 1.83 14.45
CA LEU A 111 -3.03 3.15 14.91
C LEU A 111 -4.13 3.90 15.66
N ALA A 112 -5.41 3.70 15.29
CA ALA A 112 -6.56 4.35 15.90
C ALA A 112 -6.72 3.96 17.38
N ASP A 113 -6.33 2.73 17.74
CA ASP A 113 -6.44 2.19 19.10
C ASP A 113 -5.40 2.78 20.07
N THR A 114 -4.56 3.72 19.62
CA THR A 114 -3.50 4.31 20.45
C THR A 114 -3.31 5.82 20.25
N ALA A 115 -3.44 6.57 21.35
CA ALA A 115 -3.04 7.97 21.43
C ALA A 115 -1.56 8.05 21.86
N VAL A 116 -0.68 8.46 20.94
CA VAL A 116 0.76 8.54 21.19
C VAL A 116 1.35 9.86 20.69
N SER A 117 2.50 10.23 21.24
CA SER A 117 3.29 11.34 20.72
C SER A 117 3.76 11.07 19.29
N TRP A 118 4.10 12.13 18.57
CA TRP A 118 4.44 11.99 17.16
C TRP A 118 5.71 11.14 16.89
N PRO A 119 6.82 11.26 17.64
CA PRO A 119 7.93 10.31 17.51
C PRO A 119 7.54 8.86 17.78
N ALA A 120 6.59 8.62 18.69
CA ALA A 120 6.08 7.28 19.00
C ALA A 120 5.19 6.73 17.90
N ARG A 121 4.39 7.57 17.22
CA ARG A 121 3.59 7.15 16.06
C ARG A 121 4.45 6.55 14.94
N ARG A 122 5.57 7.20 14.56
CA ARG A 122 6.51 6.63 13.57
C ARG A 122 7.04 5.26 13.97
N ARG A 123 7.29 5.05 15.27
CA ARG A 123 7.71 3.73 15.78
C ARG A 123 6.59 2.71 15.70
N GLN A 124 5.32 3.10 15.92
CA GLN A 124 4.18 2.21 15.74
C GLN A 124 3.99 1.77 14.30
N ASP A 125 4.15 2.67 13.32
CA ASP A 125 4.16 2.30 11.90
C ASP A 125 5.22 1.22 11.65
N HIS A 126 6.45 1.44 12.12
CA HIS A 126 7.50 0.42 12.00
C HIS A 126 7.17 -0.89 12.72
N ALA A 127 6.61 -0.83 13.92
CA ALA A 127 6.20 -2.01 14.68
C ALA A 127 5.09 -2.80 13.97
N PHE A 128 4.14 -2.11 13.34
CA PHE A 128 3.05 -2.72 12.60
C PHE A 128 3.56 -3.63 11.48
N PHE A 129 4.50 -3.13 10.67
CA PHE A 129 5.06 -3.90 9.55
C PHE A 129 6.06 -4.97 10.02
N ARG A 130 6.84 -4.72 11.07
CA ARG A 130 7.79 -5.71 11.62
C ARG A 130 7.11 -6.89 12.29
N SER A 131 5.96 -6.67 12.93
CA SER A 131 5.25 -7.71 13.69
C SER A 131 4.41 -8.65 12.82
N ARG A 132 4.23 -8.35 11.52
CA ARG A 132 3.40 -9.15 10.62
C ARG A 132 4.26 -10.04 9.74
N SER A 133 3.98 -11.35 9.78
CA SER A 133 4.55 -12.27 8.81
C SER A 133 3.99 -12.00 7.40
N PRO A 134 4.75 -12.33 6.33
CA PRO A 134 4.26 -12.17 4.97
C PRO A 134 2.95 -12.94 4.71
N GLY A 135 2.80 -14.13 5.29
CA GLY A 135 1.54 -14.89 5.23
C GLY A 135 0.34 -14.13 5.81
N ARG A 136 0.51 -13.47 6.96
CA ARG A 136 -0.57 -12.66 7.59
C ARG A 136 -0.92 -11.43 6.76
N ILE A 137 0.08 -10.82 6.11
CA ILE A 137 -0.15 -9.74 5.14
C ILE A 137 -0.99 -10.26 3.97
N LEU A 138 -0.65 -11.41 3.39
CA LEU A 138 -1.42 -12.01 2.29
C LEU A 138 -2.85 -12.34 2.68
N THR A 139 -3.06 -12.95 3.86
CA THR A 139 -4.41 -13.22 4.38
C THR A 139 -5.22 -11.94 4.51
N THR A 140 -4.61 -10.85 4.98
CA THR A 140 -5.27 -9.55 5.14
C THR A 140 -5.60 -8.92 3.78
N ALA A 141 -4.62 -8.92 2.87
CA ALA A 141 -4.76 -8.32 1.55
C ALA A 141 -5.73 -9.11 0.68
N ALA A 142 -5.83 -10.43 0.89
CA ALA A 142 -6.67 -11.37 0.15
C ALA A 142 -6.67 -11.09 -1.38
N PRO A 143 -5.50 -11.09 -2.05
CA PRO A 143 -5.39 -10.71 -3.45
C PRO A 143 -6.26 -11.57 -4.38
N TRP A 144 -6.54 -12.82 -3.99
CA TRP A 144 -7.43 -13.73 -4.72
C TRP A 144 -8.91 -13.32 -4.76
N THR A 145 -9.34 -12.31 -4.01
CA THR A 145 -10.70 -11.76 -4.09
C THR A 145 -10.78 -10.50 -4.95
N SER A 146 -9.65 -10.03 -5.47
CA SER A 146 -9.59 -8.83 -6.29
C SER A 146 -9.97 -9.15 -7.75
N PRO A 147 -10.83 -8.32 -8.38
CA PRO A 147 -11.24 -8.51 -9.77
C PRO A 147 -10.10 -8.29 -10.78
N TRP A 148 -8.98 -7.72 -10.34
CA TRP A 148 -7.79 -7.50 -11.17
C TRP A 148 -7.01 -8.77 -11.49
N PHE A 149 -7.25 -9.87 -10.75
CA PHE A 149 -6.59 -11.14 -10.98
C PHE A 149 -7.55 -12.14 -11.63
N PRO A 150 -7.09 -12.94 -12.61
CA PRO A 150 -7.93 -13.98 -13.20
C PRO A 150 -8.33 -15.00 -12.13
N THR A 151 -9.49 -15.65 -12.28
CA THR A 151 -9.97 -16.68 -11.34
C THR A 151 -8.95 -17.78 -11.09
N SER A 152 -8.11 -18.08 -12.10
CA SER A 152 -7.00 -19.04 -12.02
C SER A 152 -5.86 -18.60 -11.10
N TYR A 153 -5.72 -17.30 -10.81
CA TYR A 153 -4.76 -16.76 -9.83
C TYR A 153 -5.02 -17.35 -8.45
N ARG A 154 -6.29 -17.39 -8.00
CA ARG A 154 -6.67 -18.00 -6.72
C ARG A 154 -6.22 -19.45 -6.65
N GLN A 155 -6.48 -20.23 -7.69
CA GLN A 155 -6.11 -21.65 -7.74
C GLN A 155 -4.59 -21.86 -7.78
N ARG A 156 -3.85 -21.02 -8.51
CA ARG A 156 -2.38 -21.06 -8.57
C ARG A 156 -1.74 -20.62 -7.26
N PHE A 157 -2.30 -19.62 -6.60
CA PHE A 157 -1.84 -19.14 -5.29
C PHE A 157 -1.91 -20.27 -4.24
N TRP A 158 -3.05 -20.93 -4.08
CA TRP A 158 -3.18 -22.02 -3.10
C TRP A 158 -2.30 -23.22 -3.44
N LYS A 159 -2.20 -23.59 -4.72
CA LYS A 159 -1.27 -24.65 -5.16
C LYS A 159 0.21 -24.31 -4.90
N ALA A 160 0.60 -23.03 -5.00
CA ALA A 160 1.96 -22.60 -4.71
C ALA A 160 2.25 -22.60 -3.20
N VAL A 161 1.27 -22.20 -2.38
CA VAL A 161 1.34 -22.28 -0.91
C VAL A 161 1.46 -23.74 -0.44
N GLU A 162 0.71 -24.66 -1.04
CA GLU A 162 0.75 -26.10 -0.72
C GLU A 162 2.07 -26.78 -1.13
N LYS A 163 2.72 -26.32 -2.20
CA LYS A 163 3.93 -26.94 -2.76
C LYS A 163 5.25 -26.39 -2.20
N GLY A 164 5.22 -25.39 -1.33
CA GLY A 164 6.43 -24.83 -0.68
C GLY A 164 7.52 -24.31 -1.64
N GLY A 165 7.19 -24.03 -2.90
CA GLY A 165 8.17 -23.96 -3.98
C GLY A 165 7.89 -22.87 -5.03
N CYS A 166 8.94 -22.07 -5.26
CA CYS A 166 9.10 -21.00 -6.22
C CYS A 166 8.83 -21.43 -7.68
N GLN A 167 7.59 -21.31 -8.16
CA GLN A 167 7.26 -21.34 -9.60
C GLN A 167 5.83 -20.79 -9.81
N SER A 168 5.67 -19.49 -9.58
CA SER A 168 4.45 -18.76 -9.90
C SER A 168 4.83 -17.56 -10.76
N PRO A 169 4.06 -17.19 -11.80
CA PRO A 169 4.28 -15.93 -12.48
C PRO A 169 4.11 -14.81 -11.43
N GLN A 170 5.19 -14.06 -11.20
CA GLN A 170 5.28 -13.04 -10.16
C GLN A 170 4.56 -11.78 -10.61
N PHE A 171 3.53 -11.38 -9.87
CA PHE A 171 2.67 -10.25 -10.24
C PHE A 171 2.52 -9.25 -9.08
N ALA A 172 2.36 -7.98 -9.47
CA ALA A 172 1.83 -6.84 -8.73
C ALA A 172 2.61 -6.42 -7.47
N LEU A 173 3.39 -5.35 -7.61
CA LEU A 173 3.58 -4.36 -6.55
C LEU A 173 2.48 -3.31 -6.64
N TRP A 174 1.81 -3.02 -5.53
CA TRP A 174 0.80 -1.96 -5.49
C TRP A 174 1.19 -0.78 -4.60
N PRO A 175 1.62 0.35 -5.16
CA PRO A 175 1.87 1.56 -4.38
C PRO A 175 0.56 2.24 -3.92
N GLY A 176 0.12 1.98 -2.69
CA GLY A 176 -1.00 2.71 -2.06
C GLY A 176 -0.49 3.68 -1.00
N GLY A 177 -1.29 4.68 -0.65
CA GLY A 177 -0.96 5.66 0.38
C GLY A 177 -1.93 5.62 1.55
N GLY A 178 -1.47 5.15 2.71
CA GLY A 178 -2.15 5.42 3.99
C GLY A 178 -1.90 6.87 4.40
N GLN A 179 -2.97 7.64 4.62
CA GLN A 179 -2.92 8.95 5.27
C GLN A 179 -3.44 8.80 6.69
N ASP A 180 -2.57 9.04 7.67
CA ASP A 180 -2.92 9.05 9.10
C ASP A 180 -2.65 10.42 9.71
N SER A 181 -3.59 10.89 10.54
CA SER A 181 -3.56 12.22 11.16
C SER A 181 -3.57 12.12 12.68
N VAL A 182 -2.69 12.84 13.36
CA VAL A 182 -2.69 12.97 14.83
C VAL A 182 -2.96 14.43 15.20
N PRO A 183 -3.86 14.71 16.16
CA PRO A 183 -4.06 16.07 16.65
C PRO A 183 -2.78 16.64 17.25
N CYS A 184 -2.53 17.93 16.96
CA CYS A 184 -1.44 18.66 17.60
C CYS A 184 -1.85 18.96 19.03
N GLY A 185 -1.05 18.49 20.00
CA GLY A 185 -1.12 18.93 21.39
C GLY A 185 -0.29 20.19 21.61
#